data_AF-A0A5N7ASE7-F1
#
_entry.id   AF-A0A5N7ASE7-F1
#
_cell.length_a   1.000
_cell.length_b   1.000
_cell.length_c   1.000
_cell.angle_alpha   90.00
_cell.angle_beta   90.00
_cell.angle_gamma   90.00
#
_symmetry.space_group_name_H-M   'P 1'
#
loop_
_entity.id
_entity.type
_entity.pdbx_description
1 polymer ?
#
loop_
_entity_poly.entity_id
_entity_poly.type
_entity_poly.pdbx_seq_one_letter_code
_entity_poly.pdbx_strand_id
1 'polypeptide(L)'
;MAAISQQPPRRIFKGCKDDVEYGPGDSHVSLLPTMILSAEVDPKLATAIQELLNDLATGKTENHLQGASIEVASSSLRTLQVGLHALLGNVSIPGSQAWEDAVAYCRAVIDDPQDTLLRANSYWTRSCSDINKELLTRFGPGIIAAARKGVVAIVSDYFRGQRLNVPHVDKKASFVRNWQHLALAAEFYPASDPLVVGCYESGTLPCGLGMTAWLGPEAAVKAGSISRIAVCDDYGSFSNASYNARLRMVAFPLGVAYEVGGRAVNVIVDGSMLQSAGTGEQLTPEAAMAWRVVGGCTSPYSAYTFGTDSLEEGLVMPEVYMAIHDLLDWRCDIAAGNHENSVCAIYGLGFKDPFHVFLEKALQRADFHPLSGGYAIGAMVSMHFTASRYGAYHYCGKSAPPCPECIRLLQSISTKAGLTWAPKQPPRSFGGGHGFRVLGKLFIDRFEDHGLVQEGLSWFQCLISSGDIWLFDALRTVDDMDTAAEWS
;
A
#
# COMPACT_ATOMS: atom_id res chain seq x y z
N MET A 1 -24.14 -4.00 -63.47
CA MET A 1 -23.35 -3.87 -64.72
C MET A 1 -22.24 -2.87 -64.40
N ALA A 2 -21.02 -3.32 -64.11
CA ALA A 2 -19.97 -3.61 -65.10
C ALA A 2 -19.69 -2.33 -65.95
N ALA A 3 -18.48 -1.81 -66.12
CA ALA A 3 -17.16 -2.38 -65.95
C ALA A 3 -16.08 -1.31 -66.27
N ILE A 4 -14.83 -1.59 -65.89
CA ILE A 4 -13.59 -1.39 -66.69
C ILE A 4 -13.15 0.08 -66.89
N SER A 5 -12.13 0.55 -66.17
CA SER A 5 -10.67 0.33 -66.39
C SER A 5 -10.12 1.17 -67.55
N GLN A 6 -9.07 1.95 -67.25
CA GLN A 6 -7.78 1.89 -67.97
C GLN A 6 -6.73 2.82 -67.29
N GLN A 7 -5.74 2.17 -66.68
CA GLN A 7 -4.36 2.67 -66.51
C GLN A 7 -3.61 2.55 -67.87
N PRO A 8 -2.31 2.90 -68.01
CA PRO A 8 -1.47 4.02 -67.55
C PRO A 8 -0.66 4.59 -68.78
N PRO A 9 0.46 5.37 -68.69
CA PRO A 9 1.77 4.80 -68.34
C PRO A 9 2.81 5.71 -67.64
N ARG A 10 3.71 4.99 -66.97
CA ARG A 10 5.05 5.27 -66.41
C ARG A 10 5.96 6.23 -67.20
N ARG A 11 6.86 6.92 -66.48
CA ARG A 11 8.35 6.87 -66.56
C ARG A 11 8.95 7.63 -65.36
N ILE A 12 10.15 7.40 -64.79
CA ILE A 12 11.15 6.32 -64.65
C ILE A 12 12.28 6.95 -63.80
N PHE A 13 12.72 6.29 -62.71
CA PHE A 13 14.08 6.20 -62.10
C PHE A 13 14.87 7.48 -61.72
N LYS A 14 15.77 7.56 -60.73
CA LYS A 14 16.58 6.69 -59.82
C LYS A 14 16.96 7.64 -58.66
N GLY A 15 17.16 7.27 -57.39
CA GLY A 15 17.71 6.05 -56.83
C GLY A 15 18.94 6.41 -55.99
N CYS A 16 18.83 6.28 -54.66
CA CYS A 16 19.81 5.71 -53.73
C CYS A 16 19.03 5.52 -52.42
N LYS A 17 18.64 4.30 -52.06
CA LYS A 17 19.48 3.25 -51.43
C LYS A 17 20.11 3.76 -50.13
N ASP A 18 19.80 3.25 -48.95
CA ASP A 18 19.12 2.02 -48.54
C ASP A 18 18.28 2.35 -47.27
N ASP A 19 16.97 2.11 -47.15
CA ASP A 19 16.24 0.83 -47.10
C ASP A 19 16.81 -0.06 -45.96
N VAL A 20 16.07 -0.53 -44.94
CA VAL A 20 14.62 -0.83 -44.78
C VAL A 20 14.35 -0.78 -43.26
N GLU A 21 13.53 0.12 -42.73
CA GLU A 21 12.06 0.17 -42.72
C GLU A 21 11.40 -0.82 -41.73
N TYR A 22 10.85 -0.23 -40.66
CA TYR A 22 9.49 -0.55 -40.23
C TYR A 22 8.54 -0.22 -41.39
N GLY A 23 7.89 -1.24 -41.95
CA GLY A 23 6.77 -1.07 -42.87
C GLY A 23 5.43 -1.09 -42.12
N PRO A 24 4.54 -0.11 -42.35
CA PRO A 24 3.17 -0.11 -41.84
C PRO A 24 2.20 -0.69 -42.87
N GLY A 25 1.19 -1.40 -42.39
CA GLY A 25 -0.03 -1.72 -43.14
C GLY A 25 -0.27 -3.22 -43.31
N ASP A 26 -1.24 -3.76 -42.59
CA ASP A 26 -2.53 -3.95 -43.25
C ASP A 26 -3.66 -4.15 -42.24
N SER A 27 -4.74 -3.45 -42.54
CA SER A 27 -6.07 -3.60 -41.99
C SER A 27 -6.63 -4.98 -42.34
N HIS A 28 -6.41 -5.95 -41.45
CA HIS A 28 -7.39 -6.99 -41.22
C HIS A 28 -8.35 -6.50 -40.14
N VAL A 29 -9.64 -6.51 -40.48
CA VAL A 29 -10.72 -6.65 -39.51
C VAL A 29 -10.50 -8.00 -38.82
N SER A 30 -9.60 -8.02 -37.85
CA SER A 30 -9.56 -9.05 -36.83
C SER A 30 -10.56 -8.58 -35.79
N LEU A 31 -11.68 -9.30 -35.72
CA LEU A 31 -12.35 -9.53 -34.46
C LEU A 31 -11.22 -9.69 -33.43
N LEU A 32 -11.08 -8.74 -32.50
CA LEU A 32 -10.36 -9.03 -31.27
C LEU A 32 -11.04 -10.31 -30.78
N PRO A 33 -10.33 -11.43 -30.65
CA PRO A 33 -10.89 -12.48 -29.84
C PRO A 33 -11.16 -11.77 -28.52
N THR A 34 -12.41 -11.74 -28.12
CA THR A 34 -12.75 -11.79 -26.71
C THR A 34 -12.01 -13.03 -26.21
N MET A 35 -10.72 -12.88 -25.88
CA MET A 35 -9.96 -13.87 -25.16
C MET A 35 -10.55 -13.81 -23.76
N ILE A 36 -11.70 -14.46 -23.62
CA ILE A 36 -12.06 -15.15 -22.39
C ILE A 36 -11.02 -16.28 -22.31
N LEU A 37 -9.79 -15.93 -21.95
CA LEU A 37 -8.90 -16.90 -21.34
C LEU A 37 -9.54 -17.16 -19.98
N SER A 38 -10.45 -18.12 -19.90
CA SER A 38 -10.48 -18.93 -18.70
C SER A 38 -9.13 -19.65 -18.68
N ALA A 39 -8.08 -18.95 -18.25
CA ALA A 39 -6.78 -19.55 -18.09
C ALA A 39 -7.01 -20.75 -17.17
N GLU A 40 -6.78 -21.96 -17.71
CA GLU A 40 -6.83 -23.18 -16.92
C GLU A 40 -6.00 -22.95 -15.67
N VAL A 41 -6.57 -23.29 -14.52
CA VAL A 41 -5.88 -23.12 -13.24
C VAL A 41 -4.62 -23.99 -13.31
N ASP A 42 -3.47 -23.38 -13.04
CA ASP A 42 -2.21 -24.11 -12.99
C ASP A 42 -2.35 -25.37 -12.09
N PRO A 43 -1.92 -26.57 -12.53
CA PRO A 43 -2.14 -27.80 -11.77
C PRO A 43 -1.50 -27.80 -10.38
N LYS A 44 -0.36 -27.12 -10.19
CA LYS A 44 0.29 -27.00 -8.88
C LYS A 44 -0.56 -26.11 -7.97
N LEU A 45 -1.05 -24.97 -8.48
CA LEU A 45 -1.96 -24.10 -7.73
C LEU A 45 -3.26 -24.83 -7.37
N ALA A 46 -3.88 -25.54 -8.32
CA ALA A 46 -5.11 -26.29 -8.09
C ALA A 46 -4.93 -27.37 -7.00
N THR A 47 -3.80 -28.08 -7.03
CA THR A 47 -3.45 -29.09 -6.01
C THR A 47 -3.31 -28.45 -4.62
N ALA A 48 -2.55 -27.36 -4.52
CA ALA A 48 -2.34 -26.66 -3.25
C ALA A 48 -3.64 -26.09 -2.66
N ILE A 49 -4.54 -25.57 -3.51
CA ILE A 49 -5.87 -25.12 -3.07
C ILE A 49 -6.70 -26.28 -2.54
N GLN A 50 -6.72 -27.42 -3.23
CA GLN A 50 -7.51 -28.58 -2.80
C GLN A 50 -7.00 -29.18 -1.48
N GLU A 51 -5.68 -29.22 -1.29
CA GLU A 51 -5.08 -29.61 0.00
C GLU A 51 -5.52 -28.68 1.13
N LEU A 52 -5.48 -27.37 0.91
CA LEU A 52 -5.91 -26.39 1.91
C LEU A 52 -7.41 -26.48 2.21
N LEU A 53 -8.26 -26.68 1.20
CA LEU A 53 -9.70 -26.90 1.39
C LEU A 53 -9.96 -28.17 2.22
N ASN A 54 -9.21 -29.25 1.99
CA ASN A 54 -9.31 -30.48 2.77
C ASN A 54 -8.86 -30.29 4.22
N ASP A 55 -7.79 -29.52 4.46
CA ASP A 55 -7.32 -29.20 5.81
C ASP A 55 -8.33 -28.32 6.57
N LEU A 56 -9.01 -27.40 5.89
CA LEU A 56 -10.11 -26.61 6.45
C LEU A 56 -11.31 -27.51 6.80
N ALA A 57 -11.70 -28.44 5.92
CA ALA A 57 -12.83 -29.34 6.14
C ALA A 57 -12.60 -30.37 7.26
N THR A 58 -11.34 -30.75 7.51
CA THR A 58 -10.98 -31.72 8.56
C THR A 58 -10.70 -31.08 9.92
N GLY A 59 -10.87 -29.75 10.05
CA GLY A 59 -10.65 -29.02 11.30
C GLY A 59 -9.19 -28.89 11.72
N LYS A 60 -8.23 -29.31 10.89
CA LYS A 60 -6.79 -29.12 11.19
C LYS A 60 -6.44 -27.65 11.32
N THR A 61 -7.06 -26.81 10.49
CA THR A 61 -6.86 -25.36 10.50
C THR A 61 -7.64 -24.65 11.61
N GLU A 62 -8.77 -25.20 12.08
CA GLU A 62 -9.54 -24.65 13.21
C GLU A 62 -8.73 -24.62 14.52
N ASN A 63 -7.81 -25.58 14.69
CA ASN A 63 -6.87 -25.57 15.81
C ASN A 63 -5.94 -24.34 15.83
N HIS A 64 -5.76 -23.64 14.70
CA HIS A 64 -4.92 -22.44 14.62
C HIS A 64 -5.69 -21.15 14.92
N LEU A 65 -7.02 -21.18 14.94
CA LEU A 65 -7.86 -20.03 15.30
C LEU A 65 -8.09 -19.90 16.82
N GLN A 66 -7.31 -20.65 17.63
CA GLN A 66 -7.33 -20.57 19.09
C GLN A 66 -6.98 -19.14 19.55
N GLY A 67 -8.00 -18.39 20.01
CA GLY A 67 -7.87 -17.01 20.49
C GLY A 67 -8.88 -16.05 19.87
N ALA A 68 -9.36 -16.35 18.65
CA ALA A 68 -10.49 -15.64 18.05
C ALA A 68 -11.82 -16.05 18.70
N SER A 69 -12.83 -15.18 18.63
CA SER A 69 -14.19 -15.60 18.96
C SER A 69 -14.66 -16.67 17.95
N ILE A 70 -15.56 -17.57 18.36
CA ILE A 70 -16.10 -18.62 17.48
C ILE A 70 -16.72 -18.01 16.22
N GLU A 71 -17.40 -16.86 16.37
CA GLU A 71 -18.05 -16.14 15.30
C GLU A 71 -17.03 -15.55 14.31
N VAL A 72 -15.97 -14.90 14.81
CA VAL A 72 -14.88 -14.33 13.98
C VAL A 72 -14.14 -15.43 13.22
N ALA A 73 -13.81 -16.53 13.91
CA ALA A 73 -13.16 -17.68 13.31
C ALA A 73 -14.01 -18.27 12.17
N SER A 74 -15.31 -18.45 12.41
CA SER A 74 -16.25 -18.97 11.43
C SER A 74 -16.42 -18.03 10.23
N SER A 75 -16.50 -16.72 10.46
CA SER A 75 -16.58 -15.69 9.42
C SER A 75 -15.32 -15.73 8.54
N SER A 76 -14.14 -15.76 9.16
CA SER A 76 -12.85 -15.74 8.47
C SER A 76 -12.61 -17.00 7.63
N LEU A 77 -12.97 -18.19 8.16
CA LEU A 77 -12.87 -19.45 7.42
C LEU A 77 -13.78 -19.45 6.19
N ARG A 78 -15.00 -18.95 6.32
CA ARG A 78 -15.94 -18.84 5.19
C ARG A 78 -15.39 -17.91 4.11
N THR A 79 -14.89 -16.74 4.49
CA THR A 79 -14.28 -15.79 3.55
C THR A 79 -13.08 -16.40 2.84
N LEU A 80 -12.19 -17.09 3.57
CA LEU A 80 -11.07 -17.81 2.96
C LEU A 80 -11.55 -18.89 1.96
N GLN A 81 -12.55 -19.69 2.32
CA GLN A 81 -13.11 -20.72 1.44
C GLN A 81 -13.67 -20.12 0.15
N VAL A 82 -14.42 -19.01 0.25
CA VAL A 82 -14.93 -18.29 -0.92
C VAL A 82 -13.79 -17.88 -1.84
N GLY A 83 -12.73 -17.30 -1.28
CA GLY A 83 -11.52 -16.92 -2.03
C GLY A 83 -10.82 -18.09 -2.71
N LEU A 84 -10.68 -19.22 -2.02
CA LEU A 84 -10.09 -20.44 -2.59
C LEU A 84 -10.93 -21.00 -3.74
N HIS A 85 -12.26 -21.02 -3.59
CA HIS A 85 -13.15 -21.43 -4.67
C HIS A 85 -13.14 -20.44 -5.85
N ALA A 86 -12.98 -19.14 -5.60
CA ALA A 86 -12.78 -18.13 -6.63
C ALA A 86 -11.48 -18.36 -7.41
N LEU A 87 -10.37 -18.66 -6.71
CA LEU A 87 -9.10 -19.01 -7.36
C LEU A 87 -9.19 -20.28 -8.21
N LEU A 88 -10.08 -21.22 -7.89
CA LEU A 88 -10.37 -22.38 -8.74
C LEU A 88 -11.31 -22.08 -9.91
N GLY A 89 -11.92 -20.90 -9.96
CA GLY A 89 -12.96 -20.56 -10.93
C GLY A 89 -14.35 -21.13 -10.61
N ASN A 90 -14.53 -21.69 -9.40
CA ASN A 90 -15.81 -22.24 -8.94
C ASN A 90 -16.78 -21.14 -8.46
N VAL A 91 -16.26 -19.94 -8.19
CA VAL A 91 -17.03 -18.75 -7.81
C VAL A 91 -16.78 -17.66 -8.85
N SER A 92 -17.86 -17.09 -9.39
CA SER A 92 -17.81 -16.07 -10.44
C SER A 92 -18.83 -14.98 -10.20
N ILE A 93 -18.51 -13.75 -10.63
CA ILE A 93 -19.49 -12.67 -10.80
C ILE A 93 -19.84 -12.58 -12.29
N PRO A 94 -21.05 -13.03 -12.71
CA PRO A 94 -21.39 -13.10 -14.13
C PRO A 94 -21.23 -11.76 -14.86
N GLY A 95 -20.54 -11.78 -16.01
CA GLY A 95 -20.34 -10.60 -16.86
C GLY A 95 -19.38 -9.55 -16.30
N SER A 96 -18.60 -9.87 -15.26
CA SER A 96 -17.66 -8.93 -14.65
C SER A 96 -16.22 -9.20 -15.12
N GLN A 97 -15.74 -8.39 -16.08
CA GLN A 97 -14.34 -8.43 -16.49
C GLN A 97 -13.40 -8.08 -15.33
N ALA A 98 -13.80 -7.16 -14.44
CA ALA A 98 -13.01 -6.79 -13.27
C ALA A 98 -12.80 -7.97 -12.31
N TRP A 99 -13.79 -8.85 -12.19
CA TRP A 99 -13.66 -10.07 -11.39
C TRP A 99 -12.65 -11.04 -11.99
N GLU A 100 -12.75 -11.30 -13.30
CA GLU A 100 -11.79 -12.15 -14.00
C GLU A 100 -10.35 -11.61 -13.91
N ASP A 101 -10.19 -10.29 -14.06
CA ASP A 101 -8.91 -9.61 -13.96
C ASP A 101 -8.33 -9.69 -12.53
N ALA A 102 -9.18 -9.50 -11.50
CA ALA A 102 -8.79 -9.63 -10.10
C ALA A 102 -8.35 -11.07 -9.76
N VAL A 103 -9.10 -12.09 -10.21
CA VAL A 103 -8.73 -13.50 -10.03
C VAL A 103 -7.40 -13.80 -10.72
N ALA A 104 -7.22 -13.33 -11.96
CA ALA A 104 -5.98 -13.56 -12.70
C ALA A 104 -4.77 -12.90 -12.03
N TYR A 105 -4.93 -11.65 -11.56
CA TYR A 105 -3.87 -10.96 -10.81
C TYR A 105 -3.54 -11.71 -9.52
N CYS A 106 -4.54 -12.14 -8.74
CA CYS A 106 -4.33 -12.93 -7.52
C CYS A 106 -3.52 -14.21 -7.78
N ARG A 107 -3.87 -14.98 -8.83
CA ARG A 107 -3.12 -16.18 -9.21
C ARG A 107 -1.67 -15.83 -9.54
N ALA A 108 -1.45 -14.75 -10.29
CA ALA A 108 -0.11 -14.31 -10.65
C ALA A 108 0.75 -13.88 -9.44
N VAL A 109 0.17 -13.23 -8.43
CA VAL A 109 0.86 -12.92 -7.15
C VAL A 109 1.20 -14.19 -6.38
N ILE A 110 0.32 -15.20 -6.38
CA ILE A 110 0.58 -16.48 -5.71
C ILE A 110 1.78 -17.17 -6.36
N ASP A 111 1.80 -17.25 -7.68
CA ASP A 111 2.81 -18.02 -8.42
C ASP A 111 4.16 -17.30 -8.51
N ASP A 112 4.17 -15.99 -8.76
CA ASP A 112 5.37 -15.19 -8.97
C ASP A 112 5.18 -13.73 -8.47
N PRO A 113 5.31 -13.48 -7.15
CA PRO A 113 5.12 -12.16 -6.56
C PRO A 113 6.30 -11.27 -6.92
N GLN A 114 6.03 -10.26 -7.73
CA GLN A 114 7.03 -9.31 -8.14
C GLN A 114 6.37 -7.98 -8.46
N ASP A 115 6.72 -6.97 -7.69
CA ASP A 115 6.43 -5.59 -8.06
C ASP A 115 7.35 -5.15 -9.22
N THR A 116 6.78 -5.08 -10.43
CA THR A 116 7.54 -4.77 -11.66
C THR A 116 6.78 -3.86 -12.61
N LEU A 117 7.51 -3.21 -13.52
CA LEU A 117 6.90 -2.49 -14.63
C LEU A 117 6.03 -3.40 -15.52
N LEU A 118 6.37 -4.69 -15.65
CA LEU A 118 5.54 -5.63 -16.40
C LEU A 118 4.18 -5.83 -15.70
N ARG A 119 4.21 -5.99 -14.37
CA ARG A 119 3.00 -6.10 -13.52
C ARG A 119 2.11 -4.85 -13.68
N ALA A 120 2.71 -3.67 -13.61
CA ALA A 120 2.03 -2.37 -13.74
C ALA A 120 1.51 -2.03 -15.14
N ASN A 121 1.96 -2.73 -16.19
CA ASN A 121 1.50 -2.51 -17.58
C ASN A 121 0.71 -3.70 -18.15
N SER A 122 0.33 -4.65 -17.30
CA SER A 122 -0.40 -5.84 -17.73
C SER A 122 -1.87 -5.56 -18.04
N TYR A 123 -2.55 -6.52 -18.67
CA TYR A 123 -3.89 -6.31 -19.23
C TYR A 123 -4.98 -6.05 -18.18
N TRP A 124 -4.82 -6.54 -16.94
CA TRP A 124 -5.80 -6.37 -15.87
C TRP A 124 -5.96 -4.92 -15.45
N THR A 125 -4.97 -4.06 -15.72
CA THR A 125 -4.95 -2.64 -15.29
C THR A 125 -6.13 -1.81 -15.81
N ARG A 126 -6.80 -2.24 -16.90
CA ARG A 126 -8.09 -1.67 -17.35
C ARG A 126 -9.17 -1.68 -16.25
N SER A 127 -9.08 -2.66 -15.36
CA SER A 127 -10.00 -2.92 -14.26
C SER A 127 -9.57 -2.28 -12.94
N CYS A 128 -8.51 -1.48 -12.91
CA CYS A 128 -8.18 -0.66 -11.74
C CYS A 128 -9.34 0.26 -11.36
N SER A 129 -9.37 0.63 -10.08
CA SER A 129 -10.40 1.48 -9.49
C SER A 129 -10.39 2.90 -10.06
N ASP A 130 -11.52 3.59 -9.93
CA ASP A 130 -11.65 5.00 -10.31
C ASP A 130 -10.70 5.88 -9.50
N ILE A 131 -10.45 5.53 -8.24
CA ILE A 131 -9.46 6.17 -7.36
C ILE A 131 -8.06 6.09 -7.99
N ASN A 132 -7.62 4.88 -8.35
CA ASN A 132 -6.29 4.69 -8.93
C ASN A 132 -6.17 5.36 -10.30
N LYS A 133 -7.21 5.31 -11.13
CA LYS A 133 -7.26 6.00 -12.43
C LYS A 133 -7.13 7.50 -12.28
N GLU A 134 -7.86 8.11 -11.34
CA GLU A 134 -7.78 9.54 -11.05
C GLU A 134 -6.38 9.93 -10.59
N LEU A 135 -5.79 9.19 -9.64
CA LEU A 135 -4.44 9.44 -9.13
C LEU A 135 -3.37 9.39 -10.21
N LEU A 136 -3.45 8.45 -11.15
CA LEU A 136 -2.52 8.34 -12.28
C LEU A 136 -2.52 9.59 -13.17
N THR A 137 -3.57 10.39 -13.17
CA THR A 137 -3.61 11.66 -13.93
C THR A 137 -2.89 12.81 -13.21
N ARG A 138 -2.62 12.69 -11.91
CA ARG A 138 -2.09 13.77 -11.06
C ARG A 138 -0.57 13.85 -11.03
N PHE A 139 0.11 12.77 -11.38
CA PHE A 139 1.57 12.69 -11.38
C PHE A 139 2.08 12.04 -12.66
N GLY A 140 3.37 12.25 -12.94
CA GLY A 140 4.04 11.62 -14.08
C GLY A 140 5.52 11.33 -13.79
N PRO A 141 6.28 10.94 -14.82
CA PRO A 141 7.71 10.62 -14.70
C PRO A 141 8.56 11.74 -14.07
N GLY A 142 8.13 13.01 -14.19
CA GLY A 142 8.82 14.16 -13.62
C GLY A 142 8.91 14.12 -12.08
N ILE A 143 7.86 13.67 -11.39
CA ILE A 143 7.86 13.52 -9.92
C ILE A 143 8.81 12.40 -9.50
N ILE A 144 8.80 11.26 -10.20
CA ILE A 144 9.69 10.13 -9.94
C ILE A 144 11.15 10.55 -10.14
N ALA A 145 11.44 11.31 -11.21
CA ALA A 145 12.75 11.85 -11.47
C ALA A 145 13.20 12.85 -10.38
N ALA A 146 12.28 13.70 -9.90
CA ALA A 146 12.56 14.58 -8.77
C ALA A 146 12.89 13.78 -7.50
N ALA A 147 12.17 12.70 -7.21
CA ALA A 147 12.44 11.84 -6.06
C ALA A 147 13.84 11.19 -6.11
N ARG A 148 14.22 10.64 -7.27
CA ARG A 148 15.56 10.07 -7.50
C ARG A 148 16.66 11.11 -7.32
N LYS A 149 16.48 12.30 -7.90
CA LYS A 149 17.41 13.42 -7.73
C LYS A 149 17.49 13.82 -6.26
N GLY A 150 16.36 13.87 -5.57
CA GLY A 150 16.25 14.28 -4.18
C GLY A 150 17.05 13.39 -3.25
N VAL A 151 16.89 12.07 -3.32
CA VAL A 151 17.67 11.12 -2.50
C VAL A 151 19.17 11.32 -2.71
N VAL A 152 19.62 11.36 -3.97
CA VAL A 152 21.05 11.52 -4.30
C VAL A 152 21.59 12.85 -3.76
N ALA A 153 20.84 13.93 -3.95
CA ALA A 153 21.24 15.25 -3.50
C ALA A 153 21.30 15.34 -1.98
N ILE A 154 20.31 14.81 -1.24
CA ILE A 154 20.33 14.81 0.24
C ILE A 154 21.58 14.10 0.77
N VAL A 155 21.88 12.90 0.25
CA VAL A 155 23.07 12.14 0.66
C VAL A 155 24.37 12.89 0.36
N SER A 156 24.44 13.56 -0.79
CA SER A 156 25.58 14.41 -1.15
C SER A 156 25.72 15.63 -0.24
N ASP A 157 24.63 16.38 -0.08
CA ASP A 157 24.59 17.70 0.54
C ASP A 157 24.77 17.63 2.07
N TYR A 158 24.22 16.59 2.72
CA TYR A 158 24.18 16.47 4.18
C TYR A 158 25.04 15.33 4.74
N PHE A 159 25.36 14.31 3.93
CA PHE A 159 25.98 13.07 4.42
C PHE A 159 27.27 12.70 3.68
N ARG A 160 27.92 13.66 3.01
CA ARG A 160 29.21 13.50 2.33
C ARG A 160 29.23 12.35 1.31
N GLY A 161 28.09 12.08 0.68
CA GLY A 161 27.95 10.98 -0.27
C GLY A 161 27.82 9.59 0.35
N GLN A 162 27.74 9.47 1.69
CA GLN A 162 27.68 8.19 2.40
C GLN A 162 26.29 7.97 2.99
N ARG A 163 25.45 7.20 2.29
CA ARG A 163 24.05 6.93 2.68
C ARG A 163 23.89 6.35 4.09
N LEU A 164 24.84 5.53 4.55
CA LEU A 164 24.79 4.90 5.88
C LEU A 164 25.10 5.87 7.04
N ASN A 165 25.56 7.08 6.73
CA ASN A 165 25.74 8.13 7.73
C ASN A 165 24.42 8.85 8.07
N VAL A 166 23.33 8.56 7.36
CA VAL A 166 22.00 9.03 7.74
C VAL A 166 21.60 8.28 9.01
N PRO A 167 21.30 8.94 10.14
CA PRO A 167 20.75 8.26 11.30
C PRO A 167 19.39 7.66 10.95
N HIS A 168 19.27 6.33 11.04
CA HIS A 168 18.10 5.58 10.60
C HIS A 168 17.91 4.33 11.47
N VAL A 169 16.72 3.73 11.38
CA VAL A 169 16.45 2.40 11.92
C VAL A 169 16.80 1.36 10.85
N ASP A 170 17.63 0.38 11.19
CA ASP A 170 17.76 -0.82 10.37
C ASP A 170 16.48 -1.65 10.50
N LYS A 171 15.55 -1.44 9.56
CA LYS A 171 14.25 -2.11 9.54
C LYS A 171 14.37 -3.63 9.49
N LYS A 172 15.38 -4.17 8.80
CA LYS A 172 15.58 -5.61 8.67
C LYS A 172 16.01 -6.17 10.02
N ALA A 173 17.00 -5.54 10.65
CA ALA A 173 17.45 -5.95 11.97
C ALA A 173 16.35 -5.76 13.02
N SER A 174 15.60 -4.65 12.98
CA SER A 174 14.46 -4.41 13.87
C SER A 174 13.39 -5.49 13.72
N PHE A 175 13.00 -5.80 12.48
CA PHE A 175 12.03 -6.86 12.20
C PHE A 175 12.52 -8.18 12.78
N VAL A 176 13.74 -8.63 12.41
CA VAL A 176 14.33 -9.91 12.85
C VAL A 176 14.39 -10.03 14.38
N ARG A 177 14.70 -8.95 15.10
CA ARG A 177 14.72 -8.94 16.58
C ARG A 177 13.34 -9.11 17.21
N ASN A 178 12.27 -8.67 16.55
CA ASN A 178 10.99 -8.41 17.21
C ASN A 178 9.82 -9.28 16.70
N TRP A 179 9.83 -9.72 15.45
CA TRP A 179 8.66 -10.33 14.79
C TRP A 179 8.17 -11.62 15.49
N GLN A 180 9.09 -12.41 16.06
CA GLN A 180 8.75 -13.63 16.81
C GLN A 180 8.06 -13.36 18.16
N HIS A 181 8.11 -12.13 18.65
CA HIS A 181 7.49 -11.71 19.91
C HIS A 181 6.11 -11.07 19.70
N LEU A 182 5.59 -11.10 18.48
CA LEU A 182 4.29 -10.54 18.16
C LEU A 182 3.15 -11.44 18.59
N ALA A 183 2.11 -10.82 19.13
CA ALA A 183 0.82 -11.45 19.34
C ALA A 183 -0.01 -11.29 18.06
N LEU A 184 0.24 -12.12 17.05
CA LEU A 184 -0.53 -12.11 15.82
C LEU A 184 -1.97 -12.57 16.07
N ALA A 185 -2.92 -12.01 15.32
CA ALA A 185 -4.29 -12.50 15.29
C ALA A 185 -4.36 -13.92 14.70
N ALA A 186 -5.36 -14.67 15.11
CA ALA A 186 -5.41 -16.12 14.91
C ALA A 186 -5.55 -16.51 13.41
N GLU A 187 -6.20 -15.67 12.60
CA GLU A 187 -6.31 -15.87 11.15
C GLU A 187 -4.96 -15.76 10.39
N PHE A 188 -3.92 -15.23 11.04
CA PHE A 188 -2.57 -15.05 10.47
C PHE A 188 -1.68 -16.25 10.81
N TYR A 189 -1.73 -17.29 9.97
CA TYR A 189 -0.99 -18.54 10.16
C TYR A 189 -0.24 -19.02 8.90
N PRO A 190 1.03 -19.52 9.03
CA PRO A 190 1.77 -19.66 10.28
C PRO A 190 2.41 -18.36 10.75
N ALA A 191 2.35 -18.10 12.06
CA ALA A 191 2.94 -16.92 12.68
C ALA A 191 4.48 -16.86 12.54
N SER A 192 5.09 -18.00 12.20
CA SER A 192 6.50 -18.12 11.87
C SER A 192 6.84 -17.74 10.43
N ASP A 193 5.89 -17.26 9.63
CA ASP A 193 6.16 -16.78 8.28
C ASP A 193 6.25 -15.24 8.27
N PRO A 194 7.38 -14.66 7.83
CA PRO A 194 7.55 -13.20 7.80
C PRO A 194 6.54 -12.49 6.88
N LEU A 195 6.05 -13.16 5.82
CA LEU A 195 5.01 -12.62 4.95
C LEU A 195 3.71 -12.39 5.72
N VAL A 196 3.34 -13.36 6.55
CA VAL A 196 2.12 -13.32 7.37
C VAL A 196 2.19 -12.16 8.36
N VAL A 197 3.36 -11.94 8.98
CA VAL A 197 3.59 -10.78 9.84
C VAL A 197 3.49 -9.47 9.07
N GLY A 198 4.08 -9.38 7.87
CA GLY A 198 3.97 -8.21 7.00
C GLY A 198 2.52 -7.87 6.66
N CYS A 199 1.74 -8.87 6.24
CA CYS A 199 0.31 -8.74 5.95
C CYS A 199 -0.53 -8.31 7.16
N TYR A 200 -0.11 -8.67 8.38
CA TYR A 200 -0.75 -8.24 9.62
C TYR A 200 -0.37 -6.79 9.97
N GLU A 201 0.91 -6.52 10.18
CA GLU A 201 1.40 -5.25 10.74
C GLU A 201 1.37 -4.09 9.72
N SER A 202 1.64 -4.36 8.45
CA SER A 202 1.72 -3.32 7.40
C SER A 202 0.48 -3.26 6.50
N GLY A 203 -0.42 -4.23 6.63
CA GLY A 203 -1.68 -4.29 5.88
C GLY A 203 -2.88 -4.27 6.82
N THR A 204 -3.36 -5.45 7.17
CA THR A 204 -4.70 -5.62 7.77
C THR A 204 -4.93 -4.78 9.02
N LEU A 205 -3.99 -4.74 9.96
CA LEU A 205 -4.17 -3.99 11.21
C LEU A 205 -4.29 -2.48 10.98
N PRO A 206 -3.27 -1.78 10.43
CA PRO A 206 -3.41 -0.35 10.19
C PRO A 206 -4.59 -0.06 9.27
N CYS A 207 -4.72 -0.77 8.14
CA CYS A 207 -5.75 -0.48 7.16
C CYS A 207 -7.16 -0.70 7.72
N GLY A 208 -7.36 -1.74 8.53
CA GLY A 208 -8.62 -1.97 9.23
C GLY A 208 -8.93 -0.86 10.23
N LEU A 209 -7.93 -0.38 10.99
CA LEU A 209 -8.09 0.78 11.87
C LEU A 209 -8.47 2.04 11.08
N GLY A 210 -7.89 2.27 9.91
CA GLY A 210 -8.30 3.38 9.03
C GLY A 210 -9.77 3.26 8.63
N MET A 211 -10.22 2.06 8.24
CA MET A 211 -11.59 1.82 7.76
C MET A 211 -12.67 1.98 8.85
N THR A 212 -12.33 2.00 10.14
CA THR A 212 -13.32 2.27 11.21
C THR A 212 -13.90 3.69 11.16
N ALA A 213 -13.34 4.56 10.30
CA ALA A 213 -13.92 5.85 9.97
C ALA A 213 -15.36 5.74 9.41
N TRP A 214 -15.67 4.67 8.66
CA TRP A 214 -16.95 4.51 7.96
C TRP A 214 -17.63 3.18 8.22
N LEU A 215 -16.86 2.17 8.64
CA LEU A 215 -17.33 0.80 8.79
C LEU A 215 -17.34 0.37 10.25
N GLY A 216 -18.28 -0.52 10.60
CA GLY A 216 -18.20 -1.25 11.87
C GLY A 216 -16.96 -2.16 11.92
N PRO A 217 -16.47 -2.54 13.12
CA PRO A 217 -15.18 -3.23 13.27
C PRO A 217 -14.98 -4.48 12.40
N GLU A 218 -15.98 -5.37 12.27
CA GLU A 218 -15.87 -6.56 11.40
C GLU A 218 -15.65 -6.17 9.93
N ALA A 219 -16.49 -5.27 9.40
CA ALA A 219 -16.40 -4.82 8.02
C ALA A 219 -15.09 -4.05 7.77
N ALA A 220 -14.62 -3.29 8.75
CA ALA A 220 -13.37 -2.55 8.70
C ALA A 220 -12.16 -3.51 8.59
N VAL A 221 -12.08 -4.55 9.44
CA VAL A 221 -11.02 -5.58 9.38
C VAL A 221 -11.03 -6.31 8.04
N LYS A 222 -12.22 -6.70 7.54
CA LYS A 222 -12.36 -7.34 6.23
C LYS A 222 -11.87 -6.41 5.11
N ALA A 223 -12.37 -5.18 5.03
CA ALA A 223 -11.96 -4.21 4.02
C ALA A 223 -10.44 -3.93 4.08
N GLY A 224 -9.89 -3.75 5.29
CA GLY A 224 -8.46 -3.55 5.51
C GLY A 224 -7.60 -4.72 5.01
N SER A 225 -8.15 -5.94 5.01
CA SER A 225 -7.46 -7.15 4.53
C SER A 225 -7.22 -7.17 3.03
N ILE A 226 -7.91 -6.35 2.23
CA ILE A 226 -7.67 -6.25 0.77
C ILE A 226 -6.20 -5.88 0.46
N SER A 227 -5.58 -5.10 1.34
CA SER A 227 -4.16 -4.71 1.25
C SER A 227 -3.17 -5.88 1.24
N ARG A 228 -3.56 -7.07 1.74
CA ARG A 228 -2.68 -8.24 1.82
C ARG A 228 -2.11 -8.62 0.46
N ILE A 229 -2.83 -8.38 -0.64
CA ILE A 229 -2.38 -8.74 -2.00
C ILE A 229 -1.17 -7.90 -2.40
N ALA A 230 -1.24 -6.58 -2.24
CA ALA A 230 -0.13 -5.69 -2.56
C ALA A 230 1.09 -5.97 -1.69
N VAL A 231 0.88 -6.25 -0.39
CA VAL A 231 1.97 -6.67 0.51
C VAL A 231 2.60 -7.98 0.03
N CYS A 232 1.80 -8.93 -0.47
CA CYS A 232 2.32 -10.18 -1.02
C CYS A 232 3.16 -9.99 -2.28
N ASP A 233 2.78 -9.04 -3.15
CA ASP A 233 3.49 -8.75 -4.40
C ASP A 233 4.79 -7.96 -4.13
N ASP A 234 4.76 -6.98 -3.22
CA ASP A 234 5.91 -6.16 -2.81
C ASP A 234 6.97 -6.97 -2.02
N TYR A 235 6.52 -7.81 -1.07
CA TYR A 235 7.44 -8.62 -0.25
C TYR A 235 7.94 -9.89 -0.96
N GLY A 236 7.77 -10.02 -2.28
CA GLY A 236 8.17 -11.20 -3.05
C GLY A 236 9.62 -11.62 -2.81
N SER A 237 10.54 -10.65 -2.79
CA SER A 237 11.98 -10.89 -2.55
C SER A 237 12.30 -11.53 -1.18
N PHE A 238 11.46 -11.31 -0.17
CA PHE A 238 11.62 -11.87 1.19
C PHE A 238 10.79 -13.13 1.44
N SER A 239 9.85 -13.45 0.53
CA SER A 239 8.81 -14.45 0.77
C SER A 239 8.73 -15.55 -0.28
N ASN A 240 9.74 -15.70 -1.15
CA ASN A 240 9.75 -16.72 -2.21
C ASN A 240 9.47 -18.15 -1.70
N ALA A 241 9.88 -18.48 -0.47
CA ALA A 241 9.59 -19.78 0.17
C ALA A 241 8.19 -19.90 0.79
N SER A 242 7.44 -18.79 0.89
CA SER A 242 6.16 -18.68 1.61
C SER A 242 4.94 -19.03 0.77
N TYR A 243 5.05 -19.92 -0.23
CA TYR A 243 3.97 -20.19 -1.21
C TYR A 243 2.60 -20.48 -0.55
N ASN A 244 2.57 -21.39 0.43
CA ASN A 244 1.32 -21.75 1.12
C ASN A 244 0.75 -20.63 1.98
N ALA A 245 1.61 -19.83 2.62
CA ALA A 245 1.17 -18.66 3.37
C ALA A 245 0.60 -17.60 2.43
N ARG A 246 1.27 -17.36 1.30
CA ARG A 246 0.84 -16.43 0.26
C ARG A 246 -0.51 -16.82 -0.33
N LEU A 247 -0.71 -18.11 -0.62
CA LEU A 247 -2.01 -18.63 -1.06
C LEU A 247 -3.14 -18.20 -0.11
N ARG A 248 -2.95 -18.34 1.21
CA ARG A 248 -3.94 -17.91 2.21
C ARG A 248 -4.11 -16.39 2.25
N MET A 249 -2.99 -15.66 2.24
CA MET A 249 -2.98 -14.19 2.33
C MET A 249 -3.58 -13.52 1.09
N VAL A 250 -3.56 -14.19 -0.08
CA VAL A 250 -4.19 -13.71 -1.32
C VAL A 250 -5.62 -14.24 -1.49
N ALA A 251 -5.91 -15.48 -1.09
CA ALA A 251 -7.27 -16.03 -1.20
C ALA A 251 -8.25 -15.26 -0.31
N PHE A 252 -7.88 -14.95 0.94
CA PHE A 252 -8.74 -14.23 1.87
C PHE A 252 -9.27 -12.89 1.32
N PRO A 253 -8.43 -11.93 0.86
CA PRO A 253 -8.91 -10.66 0.31
C PRO A 253 -9.73 -10.81 -0.97
N LEU A 254 -9.46 -11.82 -1.80
CA LEU A 254 -10.33 -12.13 -2.94
C LEU A 254 -11.73 -12.57 -2.48
N GLY A 255 -11.81 -13.35 -1.40
CA GLY A 255 -13.06 -13.70 -0.73
C GLY A 255 -13.78 -12.47 -0.18
N VAL A 256 -13.04 -11.54 0.47
CA VAL A 256 -13.60 -10.25 0.92
C VAL A 256 -14.17 -9.46 -0.25
N ALA A 257 -13.41 -9.30 -1.34
CA ALA A 257 -13.86 -8.55 -2.51
C ALA A 257 -15.13 -9.15 -3.14
N TYR A 258 -15.29 -10.48 -3.09
CA TYR A 258 -16.52 -11.15 -3.50
C TYR A 258 -17.69 -10.86 -2.55
N GLU A 259 -17.48 -10.99 -1.23
CA GLU A 259 -18.51 -10.76 -0.21
C GLU A 259 -19.02 -9.31 -0.23
N VAL A 260 -18.11 -8.35 -0.41
CA VAL A 260 -18.45 -6.91 -0.50
C VAL A 260 -19.04 -6.58 -1.87
N GLY A 261 -18.46 -7.12 -2.94
CA GLY A 261 -18.85 -6.85 -4.31
C GLY A 261 -18.58 -5.42 -4.77
N GLY A 262 -19.17 -5.05 -5.91
CA GLY A 262 -19.08 -3.69 -6.46
C GLY A 262 -17.64 -3.23 -6.70
N ARG A 263 -17.34 -1.99 -6.25
CA ARG A 263 -16.03 -1.33 -6.45
C ARG A 263 -14.88 -2.03 -5.73
N ALA A 264 -15.14 -2.83 -4.70
CA ALA A 264 -14.10 -3.54 -3.96
C ALA A 264 -13.33 -4.53 -4.84
N VAL A 265 -13.95 -5.05 -5.91
CA VAL A 265 -13.28 -5.93 -6.89
C VAL A 265 -12.20 -5.18 -7.66
N ASN A 266 -12.47 -3.94 -8.08
CA ASN A 266 -11.50 -3.13 -8.84
C ASN A 266 -10.26 -2.81 -8.02
N VAL A 267 -10.44 -2.58 -6.73
CA VAL A 267 -9.39 -2.22 -5.78
C VAL A 267 -8.33 -3.32 -5.63
N ILE A 268 -8.69 -4.59 -5.82
CA ILE A 268 -7.73 -5.70 -5.84
C ILE A 268 -6.65 -5.45 -6.90
N VAL A 269 -7.05 -4.96 -8.07
CA VAL A 269 -6.15 -4.77 -9.22
C VAL A 269 -5.23 -3.57 -9.04
N ASP A 270 -5.59 -2.60 -8.20
CA ASP A 270 -4.74 -1.44 -7.91
C ASP A 270 -3.37 -1.86 -7.36
N GLY A 271 -3.31 -2.98 -6.62
CA GLY A 271 -2.04 -3.56 -6.14
C GLY A 271 -1.09 -4.00 -7.24
N SER A 272 -1.51 -4.04 -8.50
CA SER A 272 -0.59 -4.31 -9.61
C SER A 272 0.17 -3.07 -10.09
N MET A 273 -0.20 -1.88 -9.62
CA MET A 273 0.21 -0.59 -10.19
C MET A 273 1.39 0.08 -9.49
N LEU A 274 2.05 -0.57 -8.53
CA LEU A 274 3.05 0.04 -7.65
C LEU A 274 4.18 0.75 -8.43
N GLN A 275 4.66 0.17 -9.54
CA GLN A 275 5.69 0.78 -10.40
C GLN A 275 5.13 1.69 -11.53
N SER A 276 3.87 2.11 -11.48
CA SER A 276 3.27 2.94 -12.54
C SER A 276 3.82 4.36 -12.57
N ALA A 277 4.05 4.89 -13.77
CA ALA A 277 4.67 6.19 -13.94
C ALA A 277 3.69 7.38 -13.98
N GLY A 278 2.38 7.13 -14.08
CA GLY A 278 1.35 8.18 -14.24
C GLY A 278 1.45 8.95 -15.57
N THR A 279 0.51 9.86 -15.81
CA THR A 279 0.40 10.66 -17.04
C THR A 279 0.35 12.17 -16.81
N GLY A 280 0.34 12.62 -15.56
CA GLY A 280 0.31 14.03 -15.18
C GLY A 280 1.65 14.74 -15.39
N GLU A 281 1.59 16.05 -15.64
CA GLU A 281 2.79 16.88 -15.85
C GLU A 281 3.12 17.77 -14.63
N GLN A 282 2.29 17.72 -13.59
CA GLN A 282 2.43 18.59 -12.43
C GLN A 282 3.67 18.21 -11.59
N LEU A 283 4.39 19.24 -11.14
CA LEU A 283 5.58 19.13 -10.30
C LEU A 283 5.33 19.81 -8.95
N THR A 284 4.37 19.26 -8.20
CA THR A 284 3.86 19.83 -6.95
C THR A 284 3.90 18.80 -5.81
N PRO A 285 3.79 19.24 -4.54
CA PRO A 285 3.63 18.33 -3.42
C PRO A 285 2.43 17.37 -3.54
N GLU A 286 1.32 17.85 -4.09
CA GLU A 286 0.12 17.06 -4.34
C GLU A 286 0.38 15.93 -5.34
N ALA A 287 1.14 16.21 -6.41
CA ALA A 287 1.54 15.18 -7.36
C ALA A 287 2.47 14.14 -6.72
N ALA A 288 3.35 14.55 -5.79
CA ALA A 288 4.16 13.60 -5.01
C ALA A 288 3.30 12.71 -4.10
N MET A 289 2.29 13.27 -3.43
CA MET A 289 1.33 12.48 -2.64
C MET A 289 0.61 11.46 -3.52
N ALA A 290 0.06 11.89 -4.67
CA ALA A 290 -0.67 11.01 -5.58
C ALA A 290 0.20 9.85 -6.11
N TRP A 291 1.45 10.14 -6.48
CA TRP A 291 2.43 9.12 -6.88
C TRP A 291 2.61 8.07 -5.78
N ARG A 292 2.78 8.51 -4.53
CA ARG A 292 3.02 7.60 -3.40
C ARG A 292 1.79 6.82 -3.00
N VAL A 293 0.57 7.29 -3.25
CA VAL A 293 -0.64 6.47 -3.11
C VAL A 293 -0.60 5.25 -4.03
N VAL A 294 -0.26 5.47 -5.31
CA VAL A 294 -0.18 4.38 -6.29
C VAL A 294 0.98 3.44 -5.95
N GLY A 295 2.17 3.99 -5.71
CA GLY A 295 3.36 3.21 -5.35
C GLY A 295 3.31 2.51 -3.99
N GLY A 296 2.48 2.98 -3.07
CA GLY A 296 2.26 2.37 -1.76
C GLY A 296 0.97 1.53 -1.69
N CYS A 297 0.21 1.44 -2.80
CA CYS A 297 -1.09 0.77 -2.89
C CYS A 297 -2.07 1.15 -1.75
N THR A 298 -2.25 2.45 -1.50
CA THR A 298 -3.22 2.91 -0.48
C THR A 298 -4.57 3.32 -1.05
N SER A 299 -4.75 3.25 -2.38
CA SER A 299 -6.04 3.43 -3.04
C SER A 299 -7.19 2.55 -2.51
N PRO A 300 -6.97 1.35 -1.92
CA PRO A 300 -8.04 0.61 -1.27
C PRO A 300 -8.72 1.37 -0.13
N TYR A 301 -8.04 2.32 0.52
CA TYR A 301 -8.51 2.92 1.76
C TYR A 301 -9.39 4.13 1.50
N SER A 302 -10.53 3.92 0.84
CA SER A 302 -11.31 5.01 0.28
C SER A 302 -12.75 5.05 0.78
N ALA A 303 -13.17 6.23 1.22
CA ALA A 303 -14.55 6.54 1.53
C ALA A 303 -15.46 6.48 0.29
N TYR A 304 -14.90 6.58 -0.92
CA TYR A 304 -15.62 6.39 -2.17
C TYR A 304 -15.93 4.91 -2.46
N THR A 305 -15.04 4.01 -2.06
CA THR A 305 -15.20 2.56 -2.26
C THR A 305 -16.08 1.96 -1.16
N PHE A 306 -15.82 2.33 0.10
CA PHE A 306 -16.41 1.68 1.28
C PHE A 306 -17.32 2.59 2.11
N GLY A 307 -17.34 3.88 1.83
CA GLY A 307 -18.23 4.86 2.46
C GLY A 307 -19.29 5.38 1.50
N THR A 308 -19.73 6.61 1.73
CA THR A 308 -20.78 7.27 0.92
C THR A 308 -20.28 8.51 0.19
N ASP A 309 -18.96 8.72 0.16
CA ASP A 309 -18.38 10.01 -0.18
C ASP A 309 -18.10 10.15 -1.68
N SER A 310 -17.82 11.37 -2.11
CA SER A 310 -17.42 11.66 -3.50
C SER A 310 -16.04 11.09 -3.84
N LEU A 311 -15.70 11.03 -5.13
CA LEU A 311 -14.39 10.54 -5.57
C LEU A 311 -13.24 11.34 -4.93
N GLU A 312 -13.34 12.68 -4.91
CA GLU A 312 -12.31 13.55 -4.36
C GLU A 312 -12.12 13.38 -2.84
N GLU A 313 -13.22 13.25 -2.09
CA GLU A 313 -13.17 12.94 -0.65
C GLU A 313 -12.58 11.54 -0.42
N GLY A 314 -12.87 10.60 -1.32
CA GLY A 314 -12.31 9.26 -1.33
C GLY A 314 -10.79 9.19 -1.55
N LEU A 315 -10.16 10.24 -2.05
CA LEU A 315 -8.70 10.32 -2.22
C LEU A 315 -7.95 10.76 -0.95
N VAL A 316 -8.65 11.35 0.02
CA VAL A 316 -8.01 11.95 1.20
C VAL A 316 -7.33 10.92 2.08
N MET A 317 -8.02 9.84 2.47
CA MET A 317 -7.39 8.83 3.32
C MET A 317 -6.19 8.17 2.66
N PRO A 318 -6.24 7.72 1.38
CA PRO A 318 -5.08 7.16 0.68
C PRO A 318 -3.87 8.09 0.68
N GLU A 319 -4.08 9.37 0.32
CA GLU A 319 -3.03 10.39 0.22
C GLU A 319 -2.43 10.72 1.58
N VAL A 320 -3.26 10.86 2.63
CA VAL A 320 -2.78 11.12 3.99
C VAL A 320 -2.07 9.90 4.57
N TYR A 321 -2.55 8.67 4.29
CA TYR A 321 -1.90 7.43 4.72
C TYR A 321 -0.44 7.40 4.31
N MET A 322 -0.18 7.59 3.01
CA MET A 322 1.16 7.54 2.46
C MET A 322 2.00 8.74 2.82
N ALA A 323 1.39 9.93 2.95
CA ALA A 323 2.14 11.09 3.40
C ALA A 323 2.68 10.91 4.82
N ILE A 324 1.87 10.38 5.74
CA ILE A 324 2.30 10.08 7.11
C ILE A 324 3.30 8.94 7.15
N HIS A 325 3.11 7.91 6.31
CA HIS A 325 4.12 6.88 6.13
C HIS A 325 5.48 7.47 5.75
N ASP A 326 5.51 8.21 4.64
CA ASP A 326 6.73 8.78 4.07
C ASP A 326 7.42 9.72 5.06
N LEU A 327 6.68 10.55 5.81
CA LEU A 327 7.24 11.46 6.82
C LEU A 327 7.95 10.70 7.95
N LEU A 328 7.35 9.64 8.46
CA LEU A 328 7.92 8.88 9.59
C LEU A 328 9.04 7.93 9.15
N ASP A 329 9.10 7.60 7.85
CA ASP A 329 10.03 6.62 7.31
C ASP A 329 11.20 7.22 6.51
N TRP A 330 11.14 8.52 6.25
CA TRP A 330 12.02 9.25 5.34
C TRP A 330 13.51 8.99 5.53
N ARG A 331 13.99 8.97 6.77
CA ARG A 331 15.40 8.71 7.10
C ARG A 331 15.86 7.34 6.61
N CYS A 332 15.04 6.31 6.84
CA CYS A 332 15.34 4.95 6.42
C CYS A 332 15.38 4.84 4.89
N ASP A 333 14.47 5.50 4.20
CA ASP A 333 14.42 5.46 2.74
C ASP A 333 15.65 6.11 2.11
N ILE A 334 16.09 7.27 2.63
CA ILE A 334 17.34 7.91 2.18
C ILE A 334 18.54 6.99 2.46
N ALA A 335 18.63 6.41 3.65
CA ALA A 335 19.73 5.51 4.03
C ALA A 335 19.79 4.27 3.12
N ALA A 336 18.63 3.72 2.76
CA ALA A 336 18.51 2.62 1.80
C ALA A 336 18.81 3.06 0.35
N GLY A 337 18.81 4.36 0.05
CA GLY A 337 18.85 4.88 -1.32
C GLY A 337 17.54 4.66 -2.07
N ASN A 338 16.44 4.41 -1.35
CA ASN A 338 15.12 4.25 -1.92
C ASN A 338 14.52 5.62 -2.26
N HIS A 339 14.20 5.81 -3.54
CA HIS A 339 13.60 7.04 -4.02
C HIS A 339 12.11 7.14 -3.76
N GLU A 340 11.41 6.05 -3.44
CA GLU A 340 9.96 5.97 -3.25
C GLU A 340 9.50 6.62 -1.94
N ASN A 341 9.75 7.92 -1.82
CA ASN A 341 9.35 8.75 -0.70
C ASN A 341 9.04 10.17 -1.20
N SER A 342 7.87 10.68 -0.86
CA SER A 342 7.42 12.00 -1.32
C SER A 342 8.35 13.13 -0.87
N VAL A 343 8.88 13.07 0.36
CA VAL A 343 9.72 14.13 0.91
C VAL A 343 11.02 14.26 0.10
N CYS A 344 11.56 13.14 -0.38
CA CYS A 344 12.66 13.13 -1.34
C CYS A 344 12.27 13.83 -2.65
N ALA A 345 11.07 13.58 -3.18
CA ALA A 345 10.57 14.30 -4.35
C ALA A 345 10.50 15.81 -4.11
N ILE A 346 9.96 16.23 -2.96
CA ILE A 346 9.86 17.65 -2.59
C ILE A 346 11.24 18.30 -2.53
N TYR A 347 12.25 17.63 -1.97
CA TYR A 347 13.63 18.14 -1.99
C TYR A 347 14.17 18.25 -3.42
N GLY A 348 13.95 17.24 -4.26
CA GLY A 348 14.39 17.23 -5.66
C GLY A 348 13.77 18.33 -6.53
N LEU A 349 12.55 18.76 -6.18
CA LEU A 349 11.85 19.91 -6.76
C LEU A 349 12.44 21.27 -6.31
N GLY A 350 13.32 21.30 -5.31
CA GLY A 350 14.06 22.48 -4.88
C GLY A 350 13.46 23.24 -3.70
N PHE A 351 12.55 22.63 -2.94
CA PHE A 351 12.03 23.24 -1.70
C PHE A 351 13.10 23.20 -0.60
N LYS A 352 13.27 24.33 0.10
CA LYS A 352 14.29 24.47 1.16
C LYS A 352 13.99 23.67 2.41
N ASP A 353 12.71 23.58 2.78
CA ASP A 353 12.23 22.81 3.92
C ASP A 353 11.23 21.77 3.43
N PRO A 354 11.71 20.67 2.79
CA PRO A 354 10.84 19.71 2.14
C PRO A 354 9.93 18.99 3.14
N PHE A 355 10.42 18.73 4.36
CA PHE A 355 9.69 18.03 5.39
C PHE A 355 8.51 18.85 5.90
N HIS A 356 8.73 20.12 6.27
CA HIS A 356 7.64 20.97 6.74
C HIS A 356 6.62 21.22 5.64
N VAL A 357 7.08 21.53 4.41
CA VAL A 357 6.18 21.75 3.27
C VAL A 357 5.28 20.55 3.04
N PHE A 358 5.85 19.34 3.11
CA PHE A 358 5.08 18.12 2.90
C PHE A 358 4.14 17.80 4.07
N LEU A 359 4.59 17.98 5.32
CA LEU A 359 3.76 17.84 6.52
C LEU A 359 2.56 18.78 6.51
N GLU A 360 2.78 20.07 6.22
CA GLU A 360 1.70 21.05 6.14
C GLU A 360 0.71 20.69 5.03
N LYS A 361 1.21 20.23 3.87
CA LYS A 361 0.36 19.79 2.77
C LYS A 361 -0.49 18.57 3.14
N ALA A 362 0.10 17.58 3.81
CA ALA A 362 -0.62 16.41 4.30
C ALA A 362 -1.72 16.80 5.30
N LEU A 363 -1.44 17.76 6.19
CA LEU A 363 -2.42 18.28 7.14
C LEU A 363 -3.52 19.11 6.46
N GLN A 364 -3.18 19.94 5.46
CA GLN A 364 -4.19 20.64 4.65
C GLN A 364 -5.11 19.66 3.93
N ARG A 365 -4.55 18.57 3.39
CA ARG A 365 -5.33 17.51 2.76
C ARG A 365 -6.22 16.77 3.76
N ALA A 366 -5.70 16.48 4.95
CA ALA A 366 -6.49 15.91 6.03
C ALA A 366 -7.62 16.84 6.50
N ASP A 367 -7.42 18.17 6.57
CA ASP A 367 -8.46 19.13 6.98
C ASP A 367 -9.56 19.31 5.92
N PHE A 368 -9.28 18.98 4.65
CA PHE A 368 -10.30 18.97 3.59
C PHE A 368 -11.38 17.90 3.85
N HIS A 369 -11.00 16.71 4.31
CA HIS A 369 -11.93 15.69 4.79
C HIS A 369 -11.46 15.09 6.14
N PRO A 370 -11.77 15.76 7.26
CA PRO A 370 -11.20 15.46 8.58
C PRO A 370 -11.40 14.04 9.07
N LEU A 371 -12.57 13.43 8.80
CA LEU A 371 -12.84 12.05 9.19
C LEU A 371 -11.82 11.09 8.53
N SER A 372 -11.64 11.21 7.21
CA SER A 372 -10.62 10.45 6.48
C SER A 372 -9.21 10.74 6.99
N GLY A 373 -8.87 12.03 7.13
CA GLY A 373 -7.52 12.46 7.49
C GLY A 373 -7.12 12.06 8.91
N GLY A 374 -8.00 12.24 9.90
CA GLY A 374 -7.73 11.92 11.30
C GLY A 374 -7.51 10.43 11.52
N TYR A 375 -8.34 9.59 10.89
CA TYR A 375 -8.21 8.13 10.99
C TYR A 375 -6.98 7.61 10.25
N ALA A 376 -6.65 8.19 9.08
CA ALA A 376 -5.42 7.89 8.36
C ALA A 376 -4.16 8.16 9.21
N ILE A 377 -4.08 9.36 9.81
CA ILE A 377 -2.97 9.76 10.68
C ILE A 377 -2.86 8.79 11.87
N GLY A 378 -3.97 8.55 12.57
CA GLY A 378 -3.97 7.69 13.76
C GLY A 378 -3.52 6.26 13.47
N ALA A 379 -4.08 5.64 12.43
CA ALA A 379 -3.74 4.28 12.05
C ALA A 379 -2.27 4.13 11.63
N MET A 380 -1.76 5.07 10.82
CA MET A 380 -0.37 5.03 10.36
C MET A 380 0.66 5.29 11.44
N VAL A 381 0.39 6.25 12.34
CA VAL A 381 1.26 6.51 13.48
C VAL A 381 1.25 5.31 14.43
N SER A 382 0.09 4.67 14.62
CA SER A 382 0.00 3.43 15.40
C SER A 382 0.94 2.35 14.85
N MET A 383 0.92 2.10 13.54
CA MET A 383 1.80 1.14 12.89
C MET A 383 3.29 1.46 13.14
N HIS A 384 3.71 2.70 12.87
CA HIS A 384 5.12 3.10 12.98
C HIS A 384 5.72 2.92 14.37
N PHE A 385 4.92 3.08 15.42
CA PHE A 385 5.36 2.94 16.81
C PHE A 385 5.15 1.55 17.42
N THR A 386 4.35 0.68 16.79
CA THR A 386 4.03 -0.64 17.37
C THR A 386 4.54 -1.81 16.57
N ALA A 387 4.67 -1.68 15.25
CA ALA A 387 5.11 -2.74 14.36
C ALA A 387 6.58 -3.09 14.60
N SER A 388 6.91 -4.36 14.38
CA SER A 388 8.26 -4.90 14.56
C SER A 388 9.31 -4.26 13.65
N ARG A 389 8.90 -3.79 12.46
CA ARG A 389 9.78 -3.29 11.39
C ARG A 389 10.24 -1.84 11.59
N TYR A 390 9.34 -0.91 11.92
CA TYR A 390 9.59 0.53 11.72
C TYR A 390 10.40 1.18 12.85
N GLY A 391 10.17 0.79 14.10
CA GLY A 391 11.01 1.22 15.22
C GLY A 391 11.05 2.74 15.45
N ALA A 392 10.01 3.50 15.09
CA ALA A 392 9.98 4.96 15.17
C ALA A 392 10.35 5.53 16.57
N TYR A 393 10.13 4.74 17.61
CA TYR A 393 10.50 5.05 18.99
C TYR A 393 12.02 5.14 19.26
N HIS A 394 12.87 4.74 18.32
CA HIS A 394 14.31 4.83 18.49
C HIS A 394 14.86 6.25 18.27
N TYR A 395 14.17 7.09 17.49
CA TYR A 395 14.67 8.43 17.18
C TYR A 395 14.70 9.32 18.43
N CYS A 396 15.90 9.78 18.78
CA CYS A 396 16.18 10.63 19.92
C CYS A 396 17.03 11.83 19.47
N GLY A 397 16.89 12.95 20.17
CA GLY A 397 17.68 14.15 19.88
C GLY A 397 17.01 15.41 20.40
N LYS A 398 17.51 16.56 19.94
CA LYS A 398 16.96 17.86 20.32
C LYS A 398 15.72 18.19 19.49
N SER A 399 14.57 18.31 20.14
CA SER A 399 13.34 18.82 19.53
C SER A 399 13.55 20.25 19.02
N ALA A 400 12.79 20.62 17.99
CA ALA A 400 12.76 21.98 17.49
C ALA A 400 11.41 22.65 17.76
N PRO A 401 11.28 23.98 17.62
CA PRO A 401 10.03 24.65 17.91
C PRO A 401 8.86 24.04 17.12
N PRO A 402 7.71 23.78 17.77
CA PRO A 402 6.54 23.27 17.07
C PRO A 402 6.00 24.34 16.11
N CYS A 403 5.45 23.91 14.97
CA CYS A 403 4.83 24.81 14.01
C CYS A 403 3.39 25.16 14.46
N PRO A 404 3.05 26.44 14.70
CA PRO A 404 1.70 26.83 15.12
C PRO A 404 0.61 26.46 14.11
N GLU A 405 0.92 26.53 12.82
CA GLU A 405 -0.05 26.18 11.78
C GLU A 405 -0.32 24.67 11.72
N CYS A 406 0.72 23.84 11.84
CA CYS A 406 0.55 22.39 11.95
C CYS A 406 -0.27 22.00 13.19
N ILE A 407 -0.06 22.67 14.34
CA ILE A 407 -0.89 22.46 15.54
C ILE A 407 -2.35 22.84 15.25
N ARG A 408 -2.58 24.03 14.68
CA ARG A 408 -3.93 24.54 14.38
C ARG A 408 -4.69 23.61 13.44
N LEU A 409 -4.05 23.14 12.37
CA LEU A 409 -4.64 22.18 11.43
C LEU A 409 -4.98 20.88 12.13
N LEU A 410 -4.04 20.29 12.90
CA LEU A 410 -4.28 19.01 13.58
C LEU A 410 -5.35 19.09 14.66
N GLN A 411 -5.47 20.21 15.37
CA GLN A 411 -6.58 20.48 16.30
C GLN A 411 -7.93 20.51 15.57
N SER A 412 -7.97 21.17 14.41
CA SER A 412 -9.17 21.23 13.57
C SER A 412 -9.57 19.86 13.07
N ILE A 413 -8.61 19.10 12.52
CA ILE A 413 -8.81 17.73 12.04
C ILE A 413 -9.36 16.84 13.16
N SER A 414 -8.69 16.83 14.32
CA SER A 414 -9.09 16.00 15.45
C SER A 414 -10.55 16.25 15.83
N THR A 415 -10.90 17.51 16.03
CA THR A 415 -12.25 17.92 16.46
C THR A 415 -13.31 17.56 15.41
N LYS A 416 -13.07 17.88 14.14
CA LYS A 416 -14.03 17.64 13.04
C LYS A 416 -14.15 16.16 12.68
N ALA A 417 -13.13 15.35 12.96
CA ALA A 417 -13.17 13.89 12.79
C ALA A 417 -13.96 13.17 13.89
N GLY A 418 -14.46 13.88 14.91
CA GLY A 418 -15.07 13.27 16.10
C GLY A 418 -14.05 12.66 17.06
N LEU A 419 -12.77 13.00 16.92
CA LEU A 419 -11.68 12.56 17.79
C LEU A 419 -11.30 13.68 18.77
N THR A 420 -10.55 13.33 19.81
CA THR A 420 -10.17 14.27 20.87
C THR A 420 -8.75 14.80 20.65
N TRP A 421 -8.56 16.10 20.85
CA TRP A 421 -7.23 16.67 21.07
C TRP A 421 -6.74 16.28 22.47
N ALA A 422 -5.95 15.21 22.53
CA ALA A 422 -5.38 14.66 23.75
C ALA A 422 -3.94 14.20 23.48
N PRO A 423 -2.96 15.11 23.36
CA PRO A 423 -1.57 14.74 23.12
C PRO A 423 -1.06 13.74 24.17
N LYS A 424 -0.54 12.60 23.72
CA LYS A 424 0.06 11.56 24.57
C LYS A 424 1.41 11.15 24.01
N GLN A 425 2.35 10.84 24.89
CA GLN A 425 3.66 10.33 24.46
C GLN A 425 3.50 8.95 23.79
N PRO A 426 4.12 8.71 22.62
CA PRO A 426 4.15 7.38 22.03
C PRO A 426 4.96 6.39 22.89
N PRO A 427 4.81 5.07 22.64
CA PRO A 427 5.72 4.07 23.17
C PRO A 427 7.18 4.41 22.88
N ARG A 428 8.07 4.19 23.85
CA ARG A 428 9.52 4.46 23.73
C ARG A 428 10.38 3.23 23.45
N SER A 429 9.74 2.08 23.22
CA SER A 429 10.41 0.83 22.88
C SER A 429 9.41 -0.16 22.32
N PHE A 430 9.90 -1.21 21.66
CA PHE A 430 9.07 -2.34 21.24
C PHE A 430 8.28 -2.90 22.41
N GLY A 431 8.94 -3.16 23.56
CA GLY A 431 8.29 -3.65 24.78
C GLY A 431 7.21 -2.70 25.31
N GLY A 432 7.46 -1.39 25.30
CA GLY A 432 6.48 -0.37 25.67
C GLY A 432 5.22 -0.36 24.80
N GLY A 433 5.32 -0.84 23.55
CA GLY A 433 4.19 -1.00 22.63
C GLY A 433 3.34 -2.25 22.84
N HIS A 434 3.70 -3.14 23.78
CA HIS A 434 3.05 -4.45 23.94
C HIS A 434 1.53 -4.35 24.19
N GLY A 435 1.10 -3.46 25.08
CA GLY A 435 -0.33 -3.27 25.38
C GLY A 435 -1.14 -2.91 24.14
N PHE A 436 -0.62 -2.03 23.28
CA PHE A 436 -1.29 -1.62 22.04
C PHE A 436 -1.32 -2.73 20.99
N ARG A 437 -0.28 -3.58 20.92
CA ARG A 437 -0.31 -4.77 20.05
C ARG A 437 -1.34 -5.80 20.52
N VAL A 438 -1.55 -5.96 21.83
CA VAL A 438 -2.61 -6.80 22.38
C VAL A 438 -3.98 -6.26 21.99
N LEU A 439 -4.20 -4.94 22.09
CA LEU A 439 -5.43 -4.32 21.60
C LEU A 439 -5.63 -4.53 20.10
N GLY A 440 -4.56 -4.41 19.29
CA GLY A 440 -4.63 -4.65 17.85
C GLY A 440 -5.01 -6.08 17.51
N LYS A 441 -4.51 -7.04 18.30
CA LYS A 441 -4.94 -8.44 18.21
C LYS A 441 -6.42 -8.60 18.53
N LEU A 442 -6.92 -7.97 19.59
CA LEU A 442 -8.35 -8.02 19.96
C LEU A 442 -9.23 -7.38 18.88
N PHE A 443 -8.78 -6.30 18.24
CA PHE A 443 -9.48 -5.69 17.12
C PHE A 443 -9.71 -6.68 15.98
N ILE A 444 -8.73 -7.52 15.66
CA ILE A 444 -8.88 -8.50 14.58
C ILE A 444 -9.58 -9.78 15.05
N ASP A 445 -9.20 -10.33 16.22
CA ASP A 445 -9.72 -11.61 16.73
C ASP A 445 -11.15 -11.53 17.27
N ARG A 446 -11.60 -10.33 17.62
CA ARG A 446 -12.88 -10.10 18.30
C ARG A 446 -13.66 -8.90 17.78
N PHE A 447 -13.12 -8.15 16.81
CA PHE A 447 -13.77 -6.95 16.29
C PHE A 447 -14.01 -5.88 17.38
N GLU A 448 -13.09 -5.79 18.35
CA GLU A 448 -13.12 -4.79 19.43
C GLU A 448 -12.18 -3.61 19.11
N ASP A 449 -12.70 -2.42 18.79
CA ASP A 449 -11.90 -1.24 18.36
C ASP A 449 -10.94 -0.73 19.46
N HIS A 450 -11.42 -0.64 20.71
CA HIS A 450 -10.68 -0.11 21.86
C HIS A 450 -10.05 1.30 21.67
N GLY A 451 -10.38 2.02 20.59
CA GLY A 451 -9.92 3.39 20.37
C GLY A 451 -8.46 3.49 19.92
N LEU A 452 -7.91 2.47 19.26
CA LEU A 452 -6.51 2.47 18.79
C LEU A 452 -6.18 3.62 17.83
N VAL A 453 -7.14 4.03 16.99
CA VAL A 453 -6.99 5.21 16.12
C VAL A 453 -6.76 6.48 16.95
N GLN A 454 -7.54 6.65 18.03
CA GLN A 454 -7.38 7.78 18.93
C GLN A 454 -6.01 7.78 19.61
N GLU A 455 -5.51 6.61 20.04
CA GLU A 455 -4.17 6.51 20.64
C GLU A 455 -3.07 6.92 19.65
N GLY A 456 -3.11 6.40 18.42
CA GLY A 456 -2.15 6.79 17.37
C GLY A 456 -2.23 8.28 17.03
N LEU A 457 -3.44 8.85 16.95
CA LEU A 457 -3.61 10.28 16.72
C LEU A 457 -3.07 11.10 17.90
N SER A 458 -3.33 10.68 19.13
CA SER A 458 -2.79 11.29 20.36
C SER A 458 -1.26 11.32 20.38
N TRP A 459 -0.61 10.29 19.85
CA TRP A 459 0.85 10.26 19.68
C TRP A 459 1.31 11.30 18.66
N PHE A 460 0.64 11.39 17.52
CA PHE A 460 0.97 12.39 16.51
C PHE A 460 0.75 13.82 17.01
N GLN A 461 -0.34 14.07 17.74
CA GLN A 461 -0.60 15.34 18.41
C GLN A 461 0.54 15.71 19.37
N CYS A 462 1.09 14.74 20.10
CA CYS A 462 2.26 14.95 20.94
C CYS A 462 3.51 15.28 20.12
N LEU A 463 3.80 14.54 19.05
CA LEU A 463 4.95 14.80 18.17
C LEU A 463 4.90 16.21 17.58
N ILE A 464 3.72 16.64 17.12
CA ILE A 464 3.51 17.98 16.53
C ILE A 464 3.62 19.08 17.58
N SER A 465 2.96 18.92 18.73
CA SER A 465 2.89 19.97 19.76
C SER A 465 4.18 20.13 20.59
N SER A 466 4.96 19.06 20.74
CA SER A 466 6.30 19.10 21.36
C SER A 466 7.40 19.51 20.40
N GLY A 467 7.18 19.34 19.09
CA GLY A 467 8.22 19.49 18.08
C GLY A 467 9.11 18.25 17.90
N ASP A 468 8.75 17.12 18.51
CA ASP A 468 9.45 15.85 18.29
C ASP A 468 9.22 15.28 16.88
N ILE A 469 8.20 15.75 16.14
CA ILE A 469 8.01 15.39 14.74
C ILE A 469 9.26 15.68 13.88
N TRP A 470 10.06 16.67 14.27
CA TRP A 470 11.28 17.05 13.58
C TRP A 470 12.42 16.04 13.76
N LEU A 471 12.30 15.07 14.66
CA LEU A 471 13.25 13.98 14.77
C LEU A 471 13.23 13.08 13.52
N PHE A 472 12.11 13.05 12.79
CA PHE A 472 11.98 12.31 11.53
C PHE A 472 12.54 13.07 10.32
N ASP A 473 12.82 14.37 10.46
CA ASP A 473 13.39 15.19 9.39
C ASP A 473 14.87 14.85 9.18
N ALA A 474 15.19 14.18 8.07
CA ALA A 474 16.54 13.73 7.75
C ALA A 474 17.57 14.86 7.64
N LEU A 475 17.15 16.10 7.38
CA LEU A 475 18.06 17.25 7.27
C LEU A 475 18.49 17.80 8.63
N ARG A 476 17.92 17.27 9.72
CA ARG A 476 18.25 17.66 11.09
C ARG A 476 19.17 16.65 11.75
N THR A 477 20.04 17.16 12.61
CA THR A 477 20.89 16.34 13.46
C THR A 477 20.06 15.69 14.56
N VAL A 478 20.16 14.36 14.62
CA VAL A 478 19.62 13.51 15.69
C VAL A 478 20.75 12.61 16.19
N ASP A 479 20.50 11.86 17.25
CA ASP A 479 21.48 10.91 17.76
C ASP A 479 21.76 9.81 16.72
N ASP A 480 23.03 9.44 16.54
CA ASP A 480 23.44 8.40 15.60
C ASP A 480 22.80 7.05 15.95
N MET A 481 22.34 6.33 14.94
CA MET A 481 21.63 5.05 15.08
C MET A 481 21.96 4.14 13.90
N ASP A 482 22.13 2.85 14.19
CA ASP A 482 22.31 1.76 13.23
C ASP A 482 23.28 2.06 12.07
N THR A 483 24.37 2.78 12.35
CA THR A 483 25.39 3.18 11.36
C THR A 483 26.16 2.01 10.74
N ALA A 484 25.95 0.79 11.25
CA ALA A 484 26.52 -0.46 10.75
C ALA A 484 25.54 -1.30 9.91
N ALA A 485 24.36 -0.76 9.56
CA ALA A 485 23.35 -1.49 8.78
C ALA A 485 23.89 -1.98 7.42
N GLU A 486 23.70 -3.26 7.13
CA GLU A 486 24.09 -3.88 5.87
C GLU A 486 22.91 -3.87 4.89
N TRP A 487 22.92 -2.92 3.95
CA TRP A 487 21.94 -2.80 2.86
C TRP A 487 22.46 -3.39 1.53
N SER A 488 23.33 -4.40 1.61
CA SER A 488 23.95 -5.08 0.45
C SER A 488 23.12 -6.25 -0.05
#